data_AF-A0A349E2U1-F1
#
_entry.id   AF-A0A349E2U1-F1
#
_cell.length_a   1.000
_cell.length_b   1.000
_cell.length_c   1.000
_cell.angle_alpha   90.00
_cell.angle_beta   90.00
_cell.angle_gamma   90.00
#
_symmetry.space_group_name_H-M   'P 1'
#
loop_
_entity.id
_entity.type
_entity.pdbx_description
1 polymer ?
#
loop_
_entity_poly.entity_id
_entity_poly.type
_entity_poly.pdbx_seq_one_letter_code
_entity_poly.pdbx_strand_id
1 'polypeptide(L)'
;MNILKLQKRLIQAYRKIYWHQLQIQHRNGSLNELDEQKKLEKLDKVIQEVKQDRDLEGLRQDLHRCEGYFYLHPEARRLDIKQYTRKKIV
;
A
#
# COMPACT_ATOMS: atom_id res chain seq x y z
N MET A 1 -16.07 3.38 14.30
CA MET A 1 -14.65 3.02 14.09
C MET A 1 -13.80 4.27 14.27
N ASN A 2 -12.77 4.25 15.10
CA ASN A 2 -11.91 5.43 15.37
C ASN A 2 -11.11 5.78 14.10
N ILE A 3 -10.98 7.07 13.78
CA ILE A 3 -10.26 7.56 12.60
C ILE A 3 -8.82 7.05 12.54
N LEU A 4 -8.12 6.99 13.68
CA LEU A 4 -6.75 6.46 13.77
C LEU A 4 -6.70 4.97 13.42
N LYS A 5 -7.72 4.19 13.80
CA LYS A 5 -7.83 2.78 13.41
C LYS A 5 -8.10 2.63 11.92
N LEU A 6 -8.91 3.52 11.34
CA LEU A 6 -9.22 3.52 9.91
C LEU A 6 -7.98 3.87 9.08
N GLN A 7 -7.29 4.97 9.41
CA GLN A 7 -6.03 5.37 8.79
C GLN A 7 -5.00 4.24 8.87
N LYS A 8 -4.82 3.61 10.04
CA LYS A 8 -3.88 2.48 10.19
C LYS A 8 -4.22 1.30 9.27
N ARG A 9 -5.50 0.94 9.16
CA ARG A 9 -5.96 -0.15 8.25
C ARG A 9 -5.71 0.24 6.79
N LEU A 10 -6.01 1.47 6.43
CA LEU A 10 -5.82 1.98 5.07
C LEU A 10 -4.35 2.00 4.67
N ILE A 11 -3.46 2.50 5.54
CA ILE A 11 -2.00 2.47 5.34
C ILE A 11 -1.50 1.04 5.14
N GLN A 12 -1.99 0.09 5.94
CA GLN A 12 -1.63 -1.32 5.77
C GLN A 12 -2.13 -1.88 4.44
N ALA A 13 -3.33 -1.50 4.02
CA ALA A 13 -3.89 -1.93 2.75
C ALA A 13 -3.07 -1.41 1.56
N TYR A 14 -2.79 -0.10 1.51
CA TYR A 14 -1.96 0.51 0.48
C TYR A 14 -0.57 -0.12 0.41
N ARG A 15 0.08 -0.36 1.55
CA ARG A 15 1.38 -1.06 1.58
C ARG A 15 1.29 -2.44 0.92
N LYS A 16 0.29 -3.24 1.27
CA LYS A 16 0.12 -4.58 0.66
C LYS A 16 -0.11 -4.50 -0.85
N ILE A 17 -0.95 -3.58 -1.29
CA ILE A 17 -1.27 -3.37 -2.72
C ILE A 17 -0.01 -2.98 -3.48
N TYR A 18 0.73 -1.97 -3.01
CA TYR A 18 1.96 -1.51 -3.65
C TYR A 18 3.02 -2.60 -3.72
N TRP A 19 3.21 -3.37 -2.65
CA TRP A 19 4.15 -4.48 -2.66
C TRP A 19 3.74 -5.59 -3.62
N HIS A 20 2.46 -5.92 -3.69
CA HIS A 20 1.95 -6.86 -4.67
C HIS A 20 2.28 -6.42 -6.11
N GLN A 21 2.05 -5.14 -6.41
CA GLN A 21 2.36 -4.58 -7.72
C GLN A 21 3.87 -4.64 -8.03
N LEU A 22 4.72 -4.34 -7.05
CA LEU A 22 6.17 -4.46 -7.21
C LEU A 22 6.59 -5.92 -7.46
N GLN A 23 6.04 -6.88 -6.72
CA GLN A 23 6.33 -8.30 -6.94
C GLN A 23 5.92 -8.77 -8.34
N ILE A 24 4.75 -8.36 -8.83
CA ILE A 24 4.32 -8.69 -10.20
C ILE A 24 5.29 -8.10 -11.22
N GLN A 25 5.66 -6.83 -11.08
CA GLN A 25 6.58 -6.18 -12.02
C GLN A 25 7.98 -6.80 -12.00
N HIS A 26 8.48 -7.16 -10.81
CA HIS A 26 9.75 -7.86 -10.66
C HIS A 26 9.70 -9.26 -11.29
N ARG A 27 8.59 -10.00 -11.12
CA ARG A 27 8.38 -11.31 -11.78
C ARG A 27 8.32 -11.19 -13.30
N ASN A 28 7.74 -10.12 -13.80
CA ASN A 28 7.62 -9.86 -15.23
C ASN A 28 8.90 -9.24 -15.84
N GLY A 29 9.98 -9.08 -15.06
CA GLY A 29 11.24 -8.47 -15.51
C GLY A 29 11.10 -7.01 -15.97
N SER A 30 9.99 -6.35 -15.64
CA SER A 30 9.65 -4.99 -16.09
C SER A 30 9.91 -3.93 -15.02
N LEU A 31 10.46 -4.32 -13.86
CA LEU A 31 10.77 -3.41 -12.77
C LEU A 31 12.19 -2.89 -12.91
N ASN A 32 12.33 -1.60 -13.20
CA ASN A 32 13.59 -0.89 -13.12
C ASN A 32 13.74 -0.26 -11.72
N GLU A 33 14.97 -0.04 -11.25
CA GLU A 33 15.24 0.56 -9.93
C GLU A 33 14.60 1.95 -9.79
N LEU A 34 14.59 2.73 -10.88
CA LEU A 34 13.94 4.03 -10.92
C LEU A 34 12.41 3.94 -10.76
N ASP A 35 11.79 2.91 -11.34
CA ASP A 35 10.34 2.67 -11.22
C ASP A 35 9.97 2.17 -9.82
N GLU A 36 10.83 1.35 -9.20
CA GLU A 36 10.67 0.95 -7.80
C GLU A 36 10.73 2.18 -6.87
N GLN A 37 11.75 3.03 -7.01
CA GLN A 37 11.88 4.24 -6.21
C GLN A 37 10.68 5.18 -6.36
N LYS A 38 10.25 5.48 -7.60
CA LYS A 38 9.07 6.33 -7.85
C LYS A 38 7.80 5.76 -7.21
N LYS A 39 7.64 4.42 -7.22
CA LYS A 39 6.50 3.76 -6.57
C LYS A 39 6.58 3.88 -5.06
N LEU A 40 7.75 3.73 -4.45
CA LEU A 40 7.95 3.89 -3.02
C LEU A 40 7.70 5.33 -2.57
N GLU A 41 8.19 6.34 -3.31
CA GLU A 41 7.91 7.74 -3.04
C GLU A 41 6.42 8.06 -3.12
N LYS A 42 5.73 7.54 -4.15
CA LYS A 42 4.29 7.70 -4.29
C LYS A 42 3.53 7.05 -3.14
N LEU A 43 3.96 5.87 -2.68
CA LEU A 43 3.39 5.21 -1.51
C LEU A 43 3.59 6.05 -0.24
N ASP A 44 4.78 6.62 -0.02
CA ASP A 44 5.02 7.47 1.15
C ASP A 44 4.13 8.71 1.14
N LYS A 45 4.00 9.37 -0.02
CA LYS A 45 3.09 10.51 -0.19
C LYS A 45 1.65 10.16 0.19
N VAL A 46 1.11 9.06 -0.36
CA VAL A 46 -0.24 8.58 -0.01
C VAL A 46 -0.37 8.28 1.48
N ILE A 47 0.66 7.69 2.10
CA ILE A 47 0.66 7.41 3.54
C ILE A 47 0.63 8.71 4.36
N GLN A 48 1.38 9.74 3.97
CA GLN A 48 1.35 11.03 4.63
C GLN A 48 0.00 11.71 4.48
N GLU A 49 -0.59 11.68 3.29
CA GLU A 49 -1.94 12.18 3.03
C GLU A 49 -2.95 11.49 3.95
N VAL A 50 -2.96 10.15 3.99
CA VAL A 50 -3.86 9.37 4.86
C VAL A 50 -3.67 9.68 6.35
N LYS A 51 -2.44 9.95 6.81
CA LYS A 51 -2.18 10.32 8.22
C LYS A 51 -2.72 11.71 8.57
N GLN A 52 -2.65 12.64 7.64
CA GLN A 52 -3.10 14.02 7.83
C GLN A 52 -4.60 14.18 7.57
N ASP A 53 -5.18 13.27 6.80
CA ASP A 53 -6.59 13.27 6.44
C ASP A 53 -7.49 13.05 7.67
N ARG A 54 -8.43 13.98 7.85
CA ARG A 54 -9.41 13.96 8.94
C ARG A 54 -10.82 13.61 8.43
N ASP A 55 -10.99 13.43 7.13
CA ASP A 55 -12.25 13.08 6.52
C ASP A 55 -12.54 11.58 6.64
N LEU A 56 -13.50 11.26 7.51
CA LEU A 56 -13.87 9.89 7.81
C LEU A 56 -14.54 9.18 6.63
N GLU A 57 -15.27 9.91 5.78
CA GLU A 57 -15.95 9.34 4.62
C GLU A 57 -14.98 9.03 3.49
N GLY A 58 -14.08 9.96 3.15
CA GLY A 58 -12.99 9.76 2.19
C GLY A 58 -12.11 8.57 2.57
N LEU A 59 -11.66 8.50 3.83
CA LEU A 59 -10.88 7.37 4.32
C LEU A 59 -11.63 6.02 4.23
N ARG A 60 -12.97 6.01 4.36
CA ARG A 60 -13.78 4.80 4.17
C ARG A 60 -13.89 4.42 2.70
N GLN A 61 -14.09 5.40 1.82
CA GLN A 61 -14.14 5.17 0.38
C GLN A 61 -12.81 4.62 -0.13
N ASP A 62 -11.68 5.16 0.32
CA ASP A 62 -10.37 4.63 -0.07
C ASP A 62 -10.10 3.25 0.49
N LEU A 63 -10.57 2.94 1.71
CA LEU A 63 -10.50 1.58 2.22
C LEU A 63 -11.35 0.62 1.38
N HIS A 64 -12.53 1.05 0.94
CA HIS A 64 -13.38 0.26 0.06
C HIS A 64 -12.73 0.00 -1.30
N ARG A 65 -12.07 1.01 -1.89
CA ARG A 65 -11.25 0.84 -3.10
C ARG A 65 -10.14 -0.19 -2.91
N CYS A 66 -9.46 -0.15 -1.77
CA CYS A 66 -8.44 -1.14 -1.43
C CYS A 66 -9.01 -2.56 -1.30
N GLU A 67 -10.17 -2.73 -0.67
CA GLU A 67 -10.87 -4.03 -0.61
C GLU A 67 -11.26 -4.53 -2.01
N GLY A 68 -11.66 -3.64 -2.92
CA GLY A 68 -11.90 -3.98 -4.32
C GLY A 68 -10.66 -4.56 -5.01
N TYR A 69 -9.48 -3.98 -4.76
CA TYR A 69 -8.22 -4.56 -5.24
C TYR A 69 -7.95 -5.93 -4.62
N PHE A 70 -8.18 -6.12 -3.32
CA PHE A 70 -7.99 -7.43 -2.68
C PHE A 70 -8.98 -8.49 -3.13
N TYR A 71 -10.16 -8.09 -3.59
CA TYR A 71 -11.12 -9.01 -4.21
C TYR A 71 -10.56 -9.57 -5.52
N LEU A 72 -9.93 -8.72 -6.34
CA LEU A 72 -9.28 -9.12 -7.59
C LEU A 72 -7.94 -9.86 -7.36
N HIS A 73 -7.19 -9.45 -6.34
CA HIS A 73 -5.87 -9.99 -5.99
C HIS A 73 -5.85 -10.46 -4.53
N PRO A 74 -6.48 -11.62 -4.23
CA PRO A 74 -6.57 -12.13 -2.86
C PRO A 74 -5.19 -12.47 -2.27
N GLU A 75 -4.21 -12.78 -3.11
CA GLU A 75 -2.81 -12.98 -2.69
C GLU A 75 -2.20 -11.72 -2.05
N ALA A 76 -2.54 -10.52 -2.54
CA ALA A 76 -2.07 -9.27 -1.99
C ALA A 76 -2.55 -9.07 -0.55
N ARG A 77 -3.75 -9.56 -0.21
CA ARG A 77 -4.30 -9.47 1.15
C ARG A 77 -3.49 -10.29 2.17
N ARG A 78 -2.87 -11.38 1.71
CA ARG A 78 -2.08 -12.30 2.55
C ARG A 78 -0.61 -11.89 2.69
N LEU A 79 -0.17 -10.86 1.97
CA LEU A 79 1.21 -10.38 2.05
C LEU A 79 1.57 -9.96 3.48
N ASP A 80 2.65 -10.55 3.99
CA ASP A 80 3.24 -10.15 5.26
C ASP A 80 4.17 -8.95 5.03
N ILE A 81 3.71 -7.78 5.46
CA ILE A 81 4.42 -6.51 5.25
C ILE A 81 5.66 -6.39 6.17
N LYS A 82 5.79 -7.21 7.22
CA LYS A 82 6.88 -7.07 8.21
C LYS A 82 8.22 -7.51 7.64
N GLN A 83 8.23 -8.46 6.70
CA GLN A 83 9.45 -8.92 6.04
C GLN A 83 10.14 -7.80 5.24
N TYR A 84 9.41 -6.78 4.78
CA TYR A 84 9.92 -5.84 3.78
C TYR A 84 10.34 -4.48 4.36
N THR A 85 9.95 -4.18 5.61
CA THR A 85 10.58 -3.10 6.40
C THR A 85 12.04 -3.37 6.78
N ARG A 86 12.54 -4.60 6.54
CA ARG A 86 13.93 -5.01 6.85
C ARG A 86 14.90 -4.92 5.68
N LYS A 87 14.44 -4.71 4.44
CA LYS A 87 15.33 -4.24 3.38
C LYS A 87 15.55 -2.74 3.56
N LYS A 88 16.21 -2.39 4.66
CA LYS A 88 17.09 -1.21 4.67
C LYS A 88 18.04 -1.44 3.50
N ILE A 89 17.96 -0.53 2.54
CA ILE A 89 19.11 0.11 1.89
C ILE A 89 20.41 -0.43 2.50
N VAL A 90 21.06 -1.33 1.79
CA VAL A 90 22.52 -1.51 1.86
C VAL A 90 23.02 -0.94 0.55
#